data_AF-Q7YWY8-F1
#
_entry.id   AF-Q7YWY8-F1
#
_cell.length_a   1.000
_cell.length_b   1.000
_cell.length_c   1.000
_cell.angle_alpha   90.00
_cell.angle_beta   90.00
_cell.angle_gamma   90.00
#
_symmetry.space_group_name_H-M   'P 1'
#
loop_
_entity.id
_entity.type
_entity.pdbx_description
1 polymer ?
#
loop_
_entity_poly.entity_id
_entity_poly.type
_entity_poly.pdbx_seq_one_letter_code
_entity_poly.pdbx_strand_id
1 'polypeptide(L)' 'MSGVLNRTLSQGNSIIRQLLAVRNPMCQETAGFKVKSRLKLRCRSCYFLRVEGRLHVECNENPRHKAREVFDVKKLW' A
#
# COMPACT_ATOMS: atom_id res chain seq x y z
N MET A 1 8.11 22.97 47.80
CA MET A 1 7.09 22.67 46.75
C MET A 1 7.67 22.56 45.33
N SER A 2 8.97 22.72 45.13
CA SER A 2 9.61 22.75 43.80
C SER A 2 9.69 21.39 43.07
N GLY A 3 9.58 20.28 43.82
CA GLY A 3 9.69 18.93 43.25
C GLY A 3 8.50 18.50 42.38
N VAL A 4 7.30 19.06 42.62
CA VAL A 4 6.09 18.71 41.86
C VAL A 4 6.14 19.35 40.46
N LEU A 5 6.60 20.61 40.36
CA LEU A 5 6.75 21.32 39.08
C LEU A 5 7.82 20.69 38.18
N ASN A 6 8.94 20.22 38.73
CA ASN A 6 9.96 19.56 37.92
C ASN A 6 9.47 18.22 37.33
N ARG A 7 8.59 17.51 38.04
CA ARG A 7 8.00 16.26 37.53
C ARG A 7 7.01 16.51 36.40
N THR A 8 6.16 17.54 36.51
CA THR A 8 5.21 17.89 35.43
C THR A 8 5.91 18.39 34.18
N LEU A 9 6.99 19.16 34.31
CA LEU A 9 7.82 19.59 33.18
C LEU A 9 8.54 18.41 32.50
N SER A 10 9.11 17.49 33.29
CA SER A 10 9.71 16.25 32.76
C SER A 10 8.69 15.39 32.01
N GLN A 11 7.47 15.28 32.54
CA GLN A 11 6.40 14.51 31.91
C GLN A 11 5.92 15.19 30.63
N GLY A 12 5.73 16.52 30.62
CA GLY A 12 5.39 17.28 29.42
C GLY A 12 6.41 17.14 28.28
N ASN A 13 7.70 17.17 28.62
CA ASN A 13 8.77 16.99 27.62
C ASN A 13 8.76 15.59 26.97
N SER A 14 8.41 14.53 27.71
CA SER A 14 8.29 13.19 27.13
C SER A 14 7.14 13.07 26.12
N ILE A 15 6.00 13.73 26.39
CA ILE A 15 4.83 13.74 25.50
C ILE A 15 5.13 14.54 24.22
N ILE A 16 5.75 15.71 24.35
CA ILE A 16 6.15 16.53 23.18
C ILE A 16 7.11 15.73 22.28
N ARG A 17 8.06 14.99 22.86
CA ARG A 17 8.97 14.12 22.09
C ARG A 17 8.25 12.97 21.38
N GLN A 18 7.16 12.42 21.94
CA GLN A 18 6.37 11.37 21.29
C GLN A 18 5.53 11.91 20.12
N LEU A 19 5.02 13.14 20.22
CA LEU A 19 4.24 13.78 19.16
C LEU A 19 5.13 14.23 17.99
N LEU A 20 6.35 14.67 18.29
CA LEU A 20 7.37 15.03 17.31
C LEU A 20 8.23 13.84 16.87
N ALA A 21 7.98 12.63 17.40
CA ALA A 21 8.71 11.44 16.99
C ALA A 21 8.38 11.13 15.52
N VAL A 22 9.41 11.05 14.69
CA VAL A 22 9.32 10.55 13.32
C VAL A 22 8.85 9.10 13.39
N ARG A 23 7.54 8.89 13.23
CA ARG A 23 6.98 7.57 13.02
C ARG A 23 7.30 7.18 11.59
N ASN A 24 8.32 6.34 11.41
CA ASN A 24 8.57 5.75 10.11
C ASN A 24 7.33 4.90 9.77
N PRO A 25 6.54 5.24 8.73
CA PRO A 25 5.41 4.40 8.39
C PRO A 25 5.95 3.01 8.07
N MET A 26 5.42 1.98 8.74
CA MET A 26 5.65 0.60 8.33
C MET A 26 4.96 0.44 6.97
N CYS A 27 5.66 0.82 5.90
CA CYS A 27 5.21 0.59 4.55
C CYS A 27 5.47 -0.89 4.26
N GLN A 28 4.42 -1.70 4.39
CA GLN A 28 4.47 -3.08 3.92
C GLN A 28 4.32 -3.04 2.41
N GLU A 29 5.42 -3.22 1.69
CA GLU A 29 5.42 -3.42 0.24
C GLU A 29 4.53 -4.63 -0.07
N THR A 30 3.34 -4.37 -0.59
CA THR A 30 2.48 -5.42 -1.12
C THR A 30 2.79 -5.56 -2.61
N ALA A 31 3.01 -6.79 -3.07
CA ALA A 31 3.14 -7.08 -4.49
C ALA A 31 1.78 -6.90 -5.18
N GLY A 32 1.41 -5.64 -5.41
CA GLY A 32 0.20 -5.27 -6.13
C GLY A 32 0.27 -5.62 -7.61
N PHE A 33 -0.79 -5.27 -8.33
CA PHE A 33 -0.88 -5.46 -9.77
C PHE A 33 -0.17 -4.34 -10.52
N LYS A 34 0.60 -4.68 -11.55
CA LYS A 34 1.10 -3.66 -12.49
C LYS A 34 -0.01 -3.25 -13.45
N VAL A 35 -0.48 -2.01 -13.35
CA VAL A 35 -1.48 -1.47 -14.28
C VAL A 35 -0.87 -1.26 -15.66
N LYS A 36 -1.53 -1.75 -16.72
CA LYS A 36 -1.08 -1.61 -18.12
C LYS A 36 -2.29 -1.43 -19.04
N SER A 37 -2.10 -0.64 -20.11
CA SER A 37 -3.09 -0.50 -21.18
C SER A 37 -3.25 -1.77 -22.00
N ARG A 38 -2.14 -2.46 -22.30
CA ARG A 38 -2.14 -3.75 -23.01
C ARG A 38 -1.62 -4.87 -22.13
N LEU A 39 -2.48 -5.85 -21.88
CA LEU A 39 -2.14 -7.05 -21.13
C LEU A 39 -1.58 -8.13 -22.05
N LYS A 40 -0.62 -8.91 -21.55
CA LYS A 40 -0.05 -10.07 -22.24
C LYS A 40 0.33 -11.15 -21.24
N LEU A 41 0.12 -12.40 -21.63
CA LEU A 41 0.62 -13.56 -20.88
C LEU A 41 2.13 -13.68 -21.09
N ARG A 42 2.88 -13.90 -20.01
CA ARG A 42 4.35 -13.99 -20.04
C ARG A 42 4.87 -15.42 -19.87
N CYS A 43 4.03 -16.29 -19.35
CA CYS A 43 4.35 -17.65 -18.92
C CYS A 43 3.16 -18.57 -19.22
N ARG A 44 3.35 -19.89 -19.14
CA ARG A 44 2.28 -20.88 -19.37
C ARG A 44 1.22 -20.85 -18.28
N SER A 45 1.63 -20.55 -17.06
CA SER A 45 0.76 -20.49 -15.86
C SER A 45 0.08 -19.12 -15.68
N CYS A 46 0.23 -18.24 -16.67
CA CYS A 46 -0.37 -16.92 -16.70
C CYS A 46 -1.74 -17.03 -17.39
N TYR A 47 -2.81 -16.51 -16.80
CA TYR A 47 -4.15 -16.57 -17.39
C TYR A 47 -4.89 -15.24 -17.25
N PHE A 48 -5.90 -15.06 -18.10
CA PHE A 48 -6.78 -13.91 -18.05
C PHE A 48 -7.97 -14.18 -17.13
N LEU A 49 -8.36 -13.15 -16.39
CA LEU A 49 -9.49 -13.14 -15.48
C LEU A 49 -10.21 -11.80 -15.64
N ARG A 50 -11.54 -11.78 -15.59
CA ARG A 50 -12.28 -10.51 -15.44
C ARG A 50 -12.72 -10.34 -13.99
N VAL A 51 -12.34 -9.22 -13.39
CA VAL A 51 -12.73 -8.81 -12.03
C VAL A 51 -13.26 -7.39 -12.11
N GLU A 52 -14.44 -7.14 -11.55
CA GLU A 52 -15.04 -5.78 -11.49
C GLU A 52 -15.08 -5.07 -12.86
N GLY A 53 -15.34 -5.82 -13.93
CA GLY A 53 -15.40 -5.29 -15.29
C GLY A 53 -14.05 -5.00 -15.96
N ARG A 54 -12.92 -5.26 -15.29
CA ARG A 54 -11.56 -5.06 -15.83
C ARG A 54 -10.90 -6.38 -16.15
N LEU A 55 -10.06 -6.41 -17.19
CA LEU A 55 -9.22 -7.57 -17.47
C LEU A 55 -8.00 -7.59 -16.54
N HIS A 56 -7.70 -8.74 -15.98
CA HIS A 56 -6.57 -9.01 -15.11
C HIS A 56 -5.74 -10.15 -15.70
N VAL A 57 -4.43 -10.10 -15.48
CA VAL A 57 -3.52 -11.24 -15.68
C VAL A 57 -3.10 -11.71 -14.30
N GLU A 58 -3.44 -12.96 -13.99
CA GLU A 58 -2.97 -13.66 -12.80
C GLU A 58 -1.90 -14.68 -13.18
N CYS A 59 -1.05 -15.02 -12.22
CA CYS A 59 -0.04 -16.05 -12.38
C CYS A 59 0.26 -16.70 -11.03
N ASN A 60 0.13 -18.03 -10.97
CA ASN A 60 0.34 -18.79 -9.74
C ASN A 60 1.82 -19.00 -9.42
N GLU A 61 2.68 -19.08 -10.44
CA GLU A 61 4.13 -19.33 -10.27
C GLU A 61 4.93 -18.05 -10.00
N ASN A 62 4.55 -16.94 -10.64
CA ASN A 62 5.35 -15.72 -10.66
C ASN A 62 4.48 -14.48 -10.36
N PRO A 63 4.48 -13.96 -9.11
CA PRO A 63 3.68 -12.79 -8.76
C PRO A 63 4.05 -11.53 -9.56
N ARG A 64 5.30 -11.44 -10.06
CA ARG A 64 5.76 -10.36 -10.97
C ARG A 64 5.03 -10.28 -12.32
N HIS A 65 4.25 -11.29 -12.69
CA HIS A 65 3.45 -11.30 -13.92
C HIS A 65 2.06 -10.70 -13.72
N LYS A 66 1.63 -10.48 -12.47
CA LYS A 66 0.33 -9.90 -12.15
C LYS A 66 0.17 -8.51 -12.76
N ALA A 67 -0.84 -8.34 -13.60
CA ALA A 67 -1.12 -7.09 -14.27
C ALA A 67 -2.63 -6.84 -14.38
N ARG A 68 -3.03 -5.56 -14.46
CA ARG A 68 -4.44 -5.16 -14.52
C ARG A 68 -4.66 -4.12 -15.59
N GLU A 69 -5.80 -4.16 -16.25
CA GLU A 69 -6.24 -3.13 -17.18
C GLU A 69 -6.40 -1.78 -16.45
N VAL A 70 -6.15 -0.69 -17.16
CA VAL A 70 -6.39 0.67 -16.65
C VAL A 70 -7.86 0.81 -16.28
N PHE A 71 -8.14 1.46 -15.15
CA PHE A 71 -9.53 1.78 -14.84
C PHE A 71 -10.04 2.83 -15.81
N ASP A 72 -11.05 2.48 -16.58
CA ASP A 72 -11.77 3.47 -17.37
C ASP A 72 -12.99 3.93 -16.58
N VAL A 73 -12.88 5.13 -15.99
CA VAL A 73 -13.98 5.77 -15.25
C VAL A 73 -15.19 5.98 -16.17
N LYS A 74 -14.97 6.14 -17.48
CA LYS A 74 -16.05 6.35 -18.45
C LYS A 74 -16.94 5.12 -18.65
N LYS A 75 -16.50 3.91 -18.25
CA LYS A 75 -17.32 2.70 -18.35
C LYS A 75 -18.31 2.53 -17.20
N LEU A 76 -18.32 3.45 -16.23
CA LEU A 76 -19.21 3.40 -15.06
C LEU A 76 -20.50 4.22 -15.21
N TRP A 77 -20.60 5.08 -16.22
CA TRP A 77 -21.71 5.99 -16.48
C TRP A 77 -22.25 5.75 -17.89
#